data_AF-A0ABD1WX88-F1
#
_entry.id   AF-A0ABD1WX88-F1
#
_cell.length_a   1.000
_cell.length_b   1.000
_cell.length_c   1.000
_cell.angle_alpha   90.00
_cell.angle_beta   90.00
_cell.angle_gamma   90.00
#
_symmetry.space_group_name_H-M   'P 1'
#
loop_
_entity.id
_entity.type
_entity.pdbx_description
1 polymer ?
#
loop_
_entity_poly.entity_id
_entity_poly.type
_entity_poly.pdbx_seq_one_letter_code
_entity_poly.pdbx_strand_id
1 'polypeptide(L)'
;MAVKFVRNTHYMFSVGKDRLVKYWDADKFELLLTLEGHHSEVWCLAVSNRGDYLVTGSHDRSIRRWDRTEEPFFIEREKRLEEMFESDIDNAFENRYVPKEELPEEGAVSLAGKKTQETLNATDSIIEALDMAEDELKRIAVYEEEKSNGKVADFRPNILMLGLSPSDYVLRAVSNVHTNDLEQTLLALPFSDALKILSYLKDWASLPVKVGAALMTWRTIILLHMKVQHSSNFIAQTA
;
A
#
# COMPACT_ATOMS: atom_id res chain seq x y z
N MET A 1 30.12 21.78 -3.41
CA MET A 1 29.93 21.93 -1.95
C MET A 1 29.81 23.40 -1.63
N ALA A 2 28.70 23.82 -1.03
CA ALA A 2 28.43 25.21 -0.73
C ALA A 2 27.57 25.32 0.54
N VAL A 3 27.76 26.40 1.29
CA VAL A 3 26.91 26.76 2.43
C VAL A 3 26.54 28.24 2.29
N LYS A 4 25.26 28.56 2.50
CA LYS A 4 24.79 29.96 2.57
C LYS A 4 23.81 30.13 3.70
N PHE A 5 23.95 31.26 4.39
CA PHE A 5 22.99 31.75 5.37
C PHE A 5 21.87 32.53 4.69
N VAL A 6 20.66 32.41 5.23
CA VAL A 6 19.56 33.31 4.90
C VAL A 6 19.80 34.62 5.64
N ARG A 7 19.68 35.75 4.93
CA ARG A 7 19.95 37.06 5.52
C ARG A 7 18.99 37.36 6.68
N ASN A 8 19.52 37.96 7.74
CA ASN A 8 18.74 38.39 8.92
C ASN A 8 18.05 37.25 9.69
N THR A 9 18.51 36.00 9.51
CA THR A 9 18.04 34.82 10.25
C THR A 9 19.21 33.91 10.59
N HIS A 10 19.03 33.03 11.55
CA HIS A 10 20.01 31.98 11.91
C HIS A 10 19.83 30.70 11.11
N TYR A 11 19.11 30.74 9.99
CA TYR A 11 18.94 29.58 9.13
C TYR A 11 20.04 29.47 8.08
N MET A 12 20.50 28.24 7.84
CA MET A 12 21.52 27.95 6.82
C MET A 12 21.10 26.81 5.90
N PHE A 13 21.54 26.93 4.65
CA PHE A 13 21.45 25.86 3.67
C PHE A 13 22.84 25.32 3.38
N SER A 14 22.96 23.99 3.38
CA SER A 14 24.20 23.30 3.04
C SER A 14 23.97 22.32 1.89
N VAL A 15 24.97 22.18 1.04
CA VAL A 15 24.89 21.35 -0.17
C VAL A 15 26.17 20.56 -0.36
N GLY A 16 26.01 19.27 -0.64
CA GLY A 16 27.10 18.30 -0.72
C GLY A 16 27.18 17.53 -2.04
N LYS A 17 28.12 16.58 -2.07
CA LYS A 17 28.24 15.57 -3.13
C LYS A 17 27.18 14.47 -3.02
N ASP A 18 26.55 14.37 -1.86
CA ASP A 18 25.48 13.40 -1.55
C ASP A 18 24.19 13.68 -2.33
N ARG A 19 24.18 14.69 -3.23
CA ARG A 19 23.04 15.16 -4.05
C ARG A 19 21.94 15.86 -3.24
N LEU A 20 22.11 15.91 -1.92
CA LEU A 20 21.14 16.48 -0.99
C LEU A 20 21.36 17.97 -0.77
N VAL A 21 20.25 18.67 -0.58
CA VAL A 21 20.22 20.06 -0.08
C VAL A 21 19.63 19.99 1.32
N LYS A 22 20.39 20.42 2.32
CA LYS A 22 19.98 20.36 3.74
C LYS A 22 19.71 21.74 4.28
N TYR A 23 18.63 21.88 5.03
CA TYR A 23 18.20 23.09 5.71
C TYR A 23 18.40 22.93 7.22
N TRP A 24 19.09 23.89 7.84
CA TRP A 24 19.49 23.81 9.23
C TRP A 24 19.06 25.06 10.00
N ASP A 25 18.76 24.85 11.28
CA ASP A 25 18.70 25.88 12.29
C ASP A 25 20.07 26.01 12.97
N ALA A 26 20.73 27.17 12.86
CA ALA A 26 22.03 27.39 13.50
C ALA A 26 21.93 27.68 15.00
N ASP A 27 20.75 28.02 15.53
CA ASP A 27 20.57 28.27 16.97
C ASP A 27 20.47 26.95 17.74
N LYS A 28 19.74 25.97 17.18
CA LYS A 28 19.56 24.63 17.76
C LYS A 28 20.53 23.59 17.22
N PHE A 29 21.23 23.91 16.12
CA PHE A 29 22.05 22.97 15.35
C PHE A 29 21.28 21.73 14.87
N GLU A 30 19.99 21.91 14.59
CA GLU A 30 19.10 20.83 14.15
C GLU A 30 18.93 20.87 12.63
N LEU A 31 18.92 19.68 12.03
CA LEU A 31 18.53 19.49 10.63
C LEU A 31 17.01 19.59 10.55
N LEU A 32 16.53 20.61 9.86
CA LEU A 32 15.10 20.89 9.72
C LEU A 32 14.48 20.11 8.57
N LEU A 33 15.17 20.10 7.42
CA LEU A 33 14.66 19.49 6.20
C LEU A 33 15.80 19.01 5.32
N THR A 34 15.66 17.79 4.80
CA THR A 34 16.47 17.27 3.70
C THR A 34 15.66 17.29 2.42
N LEU A 35 16.10 18.10 1.45
CA LEU A 35 15.48 18.24 0.14
C LEU A 35 16.18 17.28 -0.84
N GLU A 36 15.43 16.27 -1.26
CA GLU A 36 15.84 15.32 -2.30
C GLU A 36 15.23 15.72 -3.65
N GLY A 37 16.03 15.63 -4.71
CA GLY A 37 15.54 15.92 -6.06
C GLY A 37 16.64 16.00 -7.10
N HIS A 38 17.87 16.35 -6.69
CA HIS A 38 19.03 16.30 -7.58
C HIS A 38 19.52 14.87 -7.77
N HIS A 39 19.84 14.53 -9.02
CA HIS A 39 20.31 13.18 -9.37
C HIS A 39 21.83 13.08 -9.36
N SER A 40 22.53 14.21 -9.17
CA SER A 40 23.99 14.27 -9.11
C SER A 40 24.48 15.35 -8.15
N GLU A 41 25.79 15.43 -7.97
CA GLU A 41 26.46 16.34 -7.03
C GLU A 41 26.04 17.78 -7.28
N VAL A 42 25.76 18.53 -6.22
CA VAL A 42 25.30 19.90 -6.33
C VAL A 42 26.47 20.85 -6.05
N TRP A 43 26.76 21.71 -7.02
CA TRP A 43 27.97 22.54 -7.02
C TRP A 43 27.71 23.94 -6.51
N CYS A 44 26.57 24.53 -6.85
CA CYS A 44 26.24 25.90 -6.50
C CYS A 44 24.90 26.00 -5.77
N LEU A 45 24.83 26.97 -4.85
CA LEU A 45 23.67 27.31 -4.06
C LEU A 45 23.60 28.84 -3.94
N ALA A 46 22.45 29.42 -4.27
CA ALA A 46 22.17 30.84 -4.19
C ALA A 46 20.81 31.09 -3.53
N VAL A 47 20.82 31.82 -2.42
CA VAL A 47 19.62 32.13 -1.62
C VAL A 47 19.13 33.53 -1.98
N SER A 48 17.82 33.72 -2.11
CA SER A 48 17.21 35.05 -2.26
C SER A 48 17.52 35.94 -1.06
N ASN A 49 17.75 37.23 -1.30
CA ASN A 49 18.02 38.18 -0.21
C ASN A 49 16.87 38.29 0.81
N ARG A 50 15.63 37.96 0.40
CA ARG A 50 14.45 37.91 1.28
C ARG A 50 14.22 36.54 1.91
N GLY A 51 14.88 35.49 1.42
CA GLY A 51 14.68 34.11 1.88
C GLY A 51 13.46 33.41 1.26
N ASP A 52 12.80 34.02 0.27
CA ASP A 52 11.57 33.48 -0.34
C ASP A 52 11.84 32.21 -1.18
N TYR A 53 13.01 32.16 -1.81
CA TYR A 53 13.39 31.06 -2.69
C TYR A 53 14.89 30.83 -2.71
N LEU A 54 15.25 29.61 -3.08
CA LEU A 54 16.60 29.09 -3.20
C LEU A 54 16.81 28.55 -4.62
N VAL A 55 17.99 28.78 -5.18
CA VAL A 55 18.41 28.19 -6.46
C VAL A 55 19.62 27.31 -6.24
N THR A 56 19.59 26.12 -6.86
CA THR A 56 20.65 25.12 -6.78
C THR A 56 21.00 24.60 -8.16
N GLY A 57 22.29 24.49 -8.45
CA GLY A 57 22.78 23.93 -9.71
C GLY A 57 23.59 22.66 -9.48
N SER A 58 23.23 21.62 -10.22
CA SER A 58 23.81 20.28 -10.10
C SER A 58 24.59 19.88 -11.34
N HIS A 59 25.46 18.87 -11.16
CA HIS A 59 26.17 18.19 -12.24
C HIS A 59 25.23 17.44 -13.20
N ASP A 60 23.99 17.18 -12.80
CA ASP A 60 22.94 16.61 -13.67
C ASP A 60 22.49 17.59 -14.78
N ARG A 61 23.14 18.77 -14.87
CA ARG A 61 22.85 19.88 -15.80
C ARG A 61 21.49 20.53 -15.55
N SER A 62 20.89 20.27 -14.39
CA SER A 62 19.67 20.93 -13.96
C SER A 62 19.97 22.08 -13.00
N ILE A 63 19.10 23.07 -13.07
CA ILE A 63 18.99 24.11 -12.06
C ILE A 63 17.61 23.96 -11.44
N ARG A 64 17.55 23.74 -10.13
CA ARG A 64 16.30 23.62 -9.37
C ARG A 64 16.09 24.87 -8.53
N ARG A 65 14.88 25.40 -8.60
CA ARG A 65 14.37 26.46 -7.72
C ARG A 65 13.50 25.82 -6.65
N TRP A 66 13.73 26.20 -5.40
CA TRP A 66 12.98 25.76 -4.24
C TRP A 66 12.29 26.99 -3.67
N ASP A 67 10.96 26.98 -3.66
CA ASP A 67 10.15 28.06 -3.08
C ASP A 67 9.69 27.63 -1.67
N ARG A 68 9.63 28.59 -0.75
CA ARG A 68 9.13 28.34 0.60
C ARG A 68 7.60 28.29 0.58
N THR A 69 7.01 27.15 0.88
CA THR A 69 5.56 27.01 1.13
C THR A 69 5.24 27.29 2.61
N GLU A 70 3.99 27.65 2.88
CA GLU A 70 3.47 27.90 4.24
C GLU A 70 3.06 26.60 4.96
N GLU A 71 3.28 25.44 4.34
CA GLU A 71 2.97 24.16 4.95
C GLU A 71 3.91 23.90 6.14
N PRO A 72 3.36 23.55 7.32
CA PRO A 72 4.19 23.17 8.45
C PRO A 72 4.93 21.88 8.10
N PHE A 73 6.26 21.93 8.10
CA PHE A 73 7.09 20.75 7.93
C PHE A 73 7.36 20.12 9.30
N PHE A 74 7.11 18.81 9.42
CA PHE A 74 7.50 18.04 10.61
C PHE A 74 9.03 17.89 10.62
N ILE A 75 9.63 18.05 11.80
CA ILE A 75 11.09 17.98 11.95
C ILE A 75 11.53 16.55 11.64
N GLU A 76 12.62 16.39 10.89
CA GLU A 76 13.16 15.09 10.43
C GLU A 76 13.35 14.05 11.57
N ARG A 77 13.42 14.49 12.83
CA ARG A 77 13.39 13.63 14.02
C ARG A 77 12.11 12.81 14.14
N GLU A 78 10.95 13.40 13.88
CA GLU A 78 9.67 12.69 13.92
C GLU A 78 9.56 11.72 12.75
N LYS A 79 9.98 12.13 11.56
CA LYS A 79 10.02 11.24 10.39
C LYS A 79 10.92 10.03 10.58
N ARG A 80 12.11 10.19 11.17
CA ARG A 80 12.99 9.06 11.52
C ARG A 80 12.39 8.18 12.60
N LEU A 81 11.64 8.75 13.54
CA LEU A 81 10.92 7.98 14.55
C LEU A 81 9.82 7.15 13.87
N GLU A 82 9.05 7.76 12.98
CA GLU A 82 8.00 7.13 12.18
C GLU A 82 8.57 6.03 11.28
N GLU A 83 9.68 6.26 10.57
CA GLU A 83 10.36 5.23 9.77
C GLU A 83 10.83 4.05 10.63
N MET A 84 11.29 4.30 11.86
CA MET A 84 11.60 3.22 12.81
C MET A 84 10.31 2.48 13.23
N PHE A 85 9.24 3.19 13.56
CA PHE A 85 7.95 2.58 13.91
C PHE A 85 7.35 1.76 12.75
N GLU A 86 7.40 2.25 11.52
CA GLU A 86 6.97 1.52 10.33
C GLU A 86 7.79 0.25 10.12
N SER A 87 9.13 0.33 10.26
CA SER A 87 9.99 -0.85 10.17
C SER A 87 9.70 -1.88 11.26
N ASP A 88 9.36 -1.44 12.47
CA ASP A 88 8.96 -2.32 13.57
C ASP A 88 7.59 -2.98 13.31
N ILE A 89 6.65 -2.27 12.67
CA ILE A 89 5.36 -2.81 12.24
C ILE A 89 5.56 -3.84 11.11
N ASP A 90 6.36 -3.53 10.10
CA ASP A 90 6.66 -4.45 8.99
C ASP A 90 7.33 -5.73 9.50
N ASN A 91 8.29 -5.60 10.41
CA ASN A 91 8.92 -6.75 11.09
C ASN A 91 7.92 -7.55 11.93
N ALA A 92 6.97 -6.89 12.60
CA ALA A 92 5.90 -7.56 13.32
C ALA A 92 4.88 -8.23 12.38
N PHE A 93 4.71 -7.72 11.17
CA PHE A 93 3.82 -8.26 10.13
C PHE A 93 4.44 -9.49 9.45
N GLU A 94 5.73 -9.43 9.08
CA GLU A 94 6.47 -10.58 8.55
C GLU A 94 6.45 -11.76 9.54
N ASN A 95 6.65 -11.50 10.84
CA ASN A 95 6.59 -12.54 11.87
C ASN A 95 5.18 -13.12 12.10
N ARG A 96 4.11 -12.40 11.71
CA ARG A 96 2.73 -12.85 11.91
C ARG A 96 2.23 -13.76 10.78
N TYR A 97 2.77 -13.61 9.57
CA TYR A 97 2.35 -14.36 8.38
C TYR A 97 3.39 -15.37 7.87
N VAL A 98 4.67 -15.26 8.25
CA VAL A 98 5.71 -16.24 7.90
C VAL A 98 6.44 -16.70 9.16
N PRO A 99 6.10 -17.89 9.72
CA PRO A 99 7.04 -18.59 10.58
C PRO A 99 8.31 -18.87 9.76
N LYS A 100 9.47 -18.43 10.25
CA LYS A 100 10.78 -18.81 9.69
C LYS A 100 10.98 -20.32 9.83
N GLU A 101 10.47 -21.09 8.89
CA GLU A 101 11.08 -22.39 8.56
C GLU A 101 12.28 -22.11 7.66
N GLU A 102 13.48 -22.34 8.21
CA GLU A 102 14.74 -22.36 7.48
C GLU A 102 14.69 -23.49 6.45
N LEU A 103 14.28 -23.18 5.22
CA LEU A 103 14.46 -24.10 4.09
C LEU A 103 15.90 -23.97 3.57
N PRO A 104 16.62 -25.08 3.34
CA PRO A 104 18.02 -25.05 2.91
C PRO A 104 18.20 -24.38 1.55
N GLU A 105 19.26 -23.59 1.44
CA GLU A 105 19.66 -22.79 0.28
C GLU A 105 20.14 -23.62 -0.93
N GLU A 106 19.37 -24.54 -1.49
CA GLU A 106 19.69 -25.07 -2.83
C GLU A 106 18.44 -25.27 -3.69
N GLY A 107 18.30 -24.43 -4.72
CA GLY A 107 17.36 -24.67 -5.82
C GLY A 107 16.09 -23.82 -5.86
N ALA A 108 15.97 -22.77 -5.03
CA ALA A 108 14.88 -21.80 -5.17
C ALA A 108 15.09 -20.98 -6.45
N VAL A 109 14.44 -21.40 -7.53
CA VAL A 109 14.09 -20.52 -8.64
C VAL A 109 13.46 -19.30 -8.00
N SER A 110 14.12 -18.14 -8.11
CA SER A 110 13.60 -16.87 -7.65
C SER A 110 12.17 -16.72 -8.18
N LEU A 111 11.16 -16.88 -7.33
CA LEU A 111 9.78 -16.63 -7.72
C LEU A 111 9.73 -15.18 -8.19
N ALA A 112 9.47 -15.02 -9.48
CA ALA A 112 9.38 -13.73 -10.14
C ALA A 112 8.31 -12.86 -9.47
N GLY A 113 8.71 -11.66 -9.06
CA GLY A 113 7.84 -10.60 -8.56
C GLY A 113 8.05 -10.33 -7.08
N LYS A 114 8.90 -9.35 -6.75
CA LYS A 114 8.84 -8.72 -5.43
C LYS A 114 7.42 -8.16 -5.27
N LYS A 115 6.67 -8.56 -4.24
CA LYS A 115 5.39 -7.94 -3.90
C LYS A 115 5.63 -6.44 -3.73
N THR A 116 4.96 -5.60 -4.52
CA THR A 116 5.04 -4.14 -4.36
C THR A 116 4.17 -3.73 -3.17
N GLN A 117 4.53 -2.66 -2.45
CA GLN A 117 3.73 -2.16 -1.32
C GLN A 117 2.26 -1.91 -1.74
N GLU A 118 2.06 -1.47 -2.98
CA GLU A 118 0.74 -1.29 -3.59
C GLU A 118 -0.06 -2.60 -3.68
N THR A 119 0.59 -3.73 -3.99
CA THR A 119 -0.09 -5.05 -4.02
C THR A 119 -0.52 -5.50 -2.62
N LEU A 120 0.26 -5.20 -1.58
CA LEU A 120 -0.12 -5.53 -0.21
C LEU A 120 -1.32 -4.69 0.25
N ASN A 121 -1.26 -3.38 0.03
CA ASN A 121 -2.37 -2.47 0.36
C ASN A 121 -3.67 -2.84 -0.39
N ALA A 122 -3.56 -3.25 -1.65
CA ALA A 122 -4.71 -3.72 -2.42
C ALA A 122 -5.27 -5.06 -1.90
N THR A 123 -4.40 -5.94 -1.39
CA THR A 123 -4.82 -7.20 -0.76
C THR A 123 -5.61 -6.92 0.52
N ASP A 124 -5.11 -6.04 1.37
CA ASP A 124 -5.77 -5.66 2.62
C ASP A 124 -7.14 -5.01 2.36
N SER A 125 -7.22 -4.15 1.33
CA SER A 125 -8.48 -3.52 0.93
C SER A 125 -9.53 -4.54 0.45
N ILE A 126 -9.12 -5.62 -0.23
CA ILE A 126 -10.04 -6.69 -0.65
C ILE A 126 -10.52 -7.48 0.58
N ILE A 127 -9.62 -7.79 1.52
CA ILE A 127 -9.96 -8.52 2.75
C ILE A 127 -10.97 -7.71 3.58
N GLU A 128 -10.70 -6.43 3.81
CA GLU A 128 -11.62 -5.55 4.53
C GLU A 128 -13.00 -5.48 3.85
N ALA A 129 -13.02 -5.46 2.52
CA ALA A 129 -14.27 -5.46 1.78
C ALA A 129 -15.06 -6.78 1.92
N LEU A 130 -14.35 -7.92 1.97
CA LEU A 130 -14.96 -9.23 2.21
C LEU A 130 -15.52 -9.35 3.62
N ASP A 131 -14.77 -8.93 4.64
CA ASP A 131 -15.21 -8.99 6.04
C ASP A 131 -16.45 -8.12 6.26
N MET A 132 -16.47 -6.89 5.70
CA MET A 132 -17.66 -6.04 5.75
C MET A 132 -18.86 -6.68 5.03
N ALA A 133 -18.65 -7.34 3.89
CA ALA A 133 -19.72 -8.02 3.17
C ALA A 133 -20.29 -9.20 3.96
N GLU A 134 -19.45 -9.96 4.67
CA GLU A 134 -19.88 -11.07 5.52
C GLU A 134 -20.69 -10.62 6.72
N ASP A 135 -20.26 -9.56 7.39
CA ASP A 135 -20.98 -9.02 8.54
C ASP A 135 -22.36 -8.49 8.14
N GLU A 136 -22.47 -7.93 6.94
CA GLU A 136 -23.74 -7.48 6.39
C GLU A 136 -24.63 -8.64 5.97
N LEU A 137 -24.09 -9.72 5.39
CA LEU A 137 -24.86 -10.94 5.14
C LEU A 137 -25.41 -11.56 6.43
N LYS A 138 -24.61 -11.60 7.51
CA LYS A 138 -25.07 -12.09 8.82
C LYS A 138 -26.21 -11.23 9.36
N ARG A 139 -26.12 -9.90 9.23
CA ARG A 139 -27.19 -8.97 9.63
C ARG A 139 -28.47 -9.19 8.82
N ILE A 140 -28.35 -9.39 7.51
CA ILE A 140 -29.48 -9.69 6.63
C ILE A 140 -30.14 -11.01 7.04
N ALA A 141 -29.35 -12.06 7.33
CA ALA A 141 -29.89 -13.36 7.75
C ALA A 141 -30.67 -13.27 9.07
N VAL A 142 -30.10 -12.60 10.09
CA VAL A 142 -30.80 -12.37 11.37
C VAL A 142 -32.10 -11.59 11.15
N TYR A 143 -32.06 -10.59 10.27
CA TYR A 143 -33.24 -9.80 9.95
C TYR A 143 -34.35 -10.64 9.27
N GLU A 144 -33.99 -11.52 8.36
CA GLU A 144 -34.95 -12.43 7.71
C GLU A 144 -35.60 -13.40 8.69
N GLU A 145 -34.82 -13.92 9.66
CA GLU A 145 -35.34 -14.76 10.74
C GLU A 145 -36.31 -13.99 11.64
N GLU A 146 -35.97 -12.77 12.03
CA GLU A 146 -36.85 -11.91 12.86
C GLU A 146 -38.14 -11.51 12.13
N LYS A 147 -38.04 -11.24 10.83
CA LYS A 147 -39.18 -10.97 9.96
C LYS A 147 -40.12 -12.17 9.87
N SER A 148 -39.56 -13.38 9.76
CA SER A 148 -40.35 -14.62 9.76
C SER A 148 -41.08 -14.86 11.09
N ASN A 149 -40.47 -14.42 12.20
CA ASN A 149 -41.03 -14.45 13.55
C ASN A 149 -42.03 -13.31 13.84
N GLY A 150 -42.37 -12.48 12.84
CA GLY A 150 -43.39 -11.44 12.95
C GLY A 150 -42.94 -10.14 13.64
N LYS A 151 -41.64 -9.97 13.90
CA LYS A 151 -41.08 -8.70 14.40
C LYS A 151 -40.61 -7.86 13.23
N VAL A 152 -41.26 -6.72 13.00
CA VAL A 152 -40.86 -5.74 11.97
C VAL A 152 -39.80 -4.82 12.58
N ALA A 153 -38.54 -5.26 12.60
CA ALA A 153 -37.45 -4.33 12.80
C ALA A 153 -37.22 -3.53 11.50
N ASP A 154 -36.79 -2.27 11.61
CA ASP A 154 -36.36 -1.48 10.45
C ASP A 154 -34.91 -1.84 10.11
N PHE A 155 -34.68 -2.52 8.98
CA PHE A 155 -33.33 -2.82 8.51
C PHE A 155 -32.67 -1.53 8.00
N ARG A 156 -31.64 -1.06 8.70
CA ARG A 156 -30.84 0.09 8.27
C ARG A 156 -29.68 -0.40 7.40
N PRO A 157 -29.63 -0.05 6.11
CA PRO A 157 -28.51 -0.44 5.26
C PRO A 157 -27.22 0.21 5.76
N ASN A 158 -26.12 -0.54 5.70
CA ASN A 158 -24.84 -0.04 6.13
C ASN A 158 -24.32 1.05 5.17
N ILE A 159 -24.03 2.22 5.74
CA ILE A 159 -23.62 3.42 4.98
C ILE A 159 -22.25 3.18 4.32
N LEU A 160 -21.40 2.35 4.93
CA LEU A 160 -20.08 2.00 4.42
C LEU A 160 -20.13 1.23 3.10
N MET A 161 -21.22 0.53 2.82
CA MET A 161 -21.41 -0.18 1.55
C MET A 161 -21.93 0.73 0.42
N LEU A 162 -22.11 2.02 0.68
CA LEU A 162 -22.59 3.00 -0.30
C LEU A 162 -23.97 2.64 -0.91
N GLY A 163 -24.76 1.81 -0.22
CA GLY A 163 -26.05 1.29 -0.71
C GLY A 163 -25.94 0.19 -1.77
N LEU A 164 -24.75 -0.40 -1.97
CA LEU A 164 -24.54 -1.54 -2.86
C LEU A 164 -24.86 -2.86 -2.15
N SER A 165 -25.20 -3.90 -2.92
CA SER A 165 -25.32 -5.26 -2.38
C SER A 165 -23.94 -5.77 -1.90
N PRO A 166 -23.89 -6.74 -0.96
CA PRO A 166 -22.63 -7.38 -0.54
C PRO A 166 -21.79 -7.88 -1.71
N SER A 167 -22.43 -8.52 -2.70
CA SER A 167 -21.76 -9.00 -3.89
C SER A 167 -21.18 -7.88 -4.76
N ASP A 168 -21.89 -6.75 -4.91
CA ASP A 168 -21.44 -5.64 -5.76
C ASP A 168 -20.39 -4.78 -5.08
N TYR A 169 -20.41 -4.70 -3.75
CA TYR A 169 -19.39 -4.03 -2.96
C TYR A 169 -18.03 -4.73 -3.08
N VAL A 170 -18.00 -6.06 -2.93
CA VAL A 170 -16.78 -6.86 -3.12
C VAL A 170 -16.27 -6.74 -4.56
N LEU A 171 -17.18 -6.76 -5.54
CA LEU A 171 -16.80 -6.59 -6.95
C LEU A 171 -16.15 -5.23 -7.22
N ARG A 172 -16.65 -4.17 -6.60
CA ARG A 172 -16.05 -2.83 -6.71
C ARG A 172 -14.64 -2.79 -6.14
N ALA A 173 -14.42 -3.42 -4.98
CA ALA A 173 -13.10 -3.52 -4.38
C ALA A 173 -12.11 -4.23 -5.33
N VAL A 174 -12.53 -5.37 -5.90
CA VAL A 174 -11.72 -6.12 -6.87
C VAL A 174 -11.50 -5.33 -8.17
N SER A 175 -12.50 -4.61 -8.66
CA SER A 175 -12.40 -3.83 -9.90
C SER A 175 -11.56 -2.56 -9.77
N ASN A 176 -11.36 -2.06 -8.55
CA ASN A 176 -10.51 -0.90 -8.31
C ASN A 176 -9.01 -1.25 -8.36
N VAL A 177 -8.66 -2.53 -8.23
CA VAL A 177 -7.27 -2.98 -8.32
C VAL A 177 -6.78 -2.89 -9.77
N HIS A 178 -5.56 -2.38 -9.93
CA HIS A 178 -4.94 -2.27 -11.24
C HIS A 178 -4.76 -3.66 -11.88
N THR A 179 -5.06 -3.82 -13.17
CA THR A 179 -5.07 -5.13 -13.85
C THR A 179 -3.73 -5.87 -13.78
N ASN A 180 -2.63 -5.13 -13.70
CA ASN A 180 -1.28 -5.69 -13.61
C ASN A 180 -0.99 -6.31 -12.24
N ASP A 181 -1.61 -5.76 -11.19
CA ASP A 181 -1.35 -6.15 -9.80
C ASP A 181 -2.35 -7.21 -9.32
N LEU A 182 -3.51 -7.29 -9.98
CA LEU A 182 -4.61 -8.18 -9.61
C LEU A 182 -4.18 -9.66 -9.47
N GLU A 183 -3.28 -10.15 -10.33
CA GLU A 183 -2.80 -11.53 -10.20
C GLU A 183 -1.98 -11.72 -8.92
N GLN A 184 -1.13 -10.75 -8.57
CA GLN A 184 -0.29 -10.82 -7.37
C GLN A 184 -1.10 -10.60 -6.09
N THR A 185 -2.09 -9.71 -6.11
CA THR A 185 -2.99 -9.47 -4.97
C THR A 185 -3.83 -10.71 -4.66
N LEU A 186 -4.36 -11.39 -5.70
CA LEU A 186 -5.12 -12.62 -5.52
C LEU A 186 -4.25 -13.80 -5.07
N LEU A 187 -2.97 -13.82 -5.45
CA LEU A 187 -2.01 -14.81 -4.96
C LEU A 187 -1.58 -14.56 -3.51
N ALA A 188 -1.63 -13.32 -3.04
CA ALA A 188 -1.28 -12.96 -1.67
C ALA A 188 -2.42 -13.23 -0.66
N LEU A 189 -3.64 -13.46 -1.15
CA LEU A 189 -4.84 -13.61 -0.34
C LEU A 189 -4.88 -14.95 0.41
N PRO A 190 -5.36 -15.00 1.66
CA PRO A 190 -5.58 -16.26 2.37
C PRO A 190 -6.56 -17.18 1.64
N PHE A 191 -6.35 -18.50 1.75
CA PHE A 191 -7.20 -19.48 1.08
C PHE A 191 -8.67 -19.42 1.51
N SER A 192 -8.93 -19.10 2.79
CA SER A 192 -10.29 -18.89 3.31
C SER A 192 -11.04 -17.81 2.54
N ASP A 193 -10.38 -16.70 2.28
CA ASP A 193 -11.00 -15.52 1.67
C ASP A 193 -11.13 -15.68 0.15
N ALA A 194 -10.22 -16.42 -0.47
CA ALA A 194 -10.36 -16.85 -1.86
C ALA A 194 -11.61 -17.73 -2.08
N LEU A 195 -11.95 -18.61 -1.13
CA LEU A 195 -13.18 -19.41 -1.18
C LEU A 195 -14.44 -18.55 -1.03
N LYS A 196 -14.39 -17.47 -0.23
CA LYS A 196 -15.49 -16.51 -0.11
C LYS A 196 -15.72 -15.77 -1.43
N ILE A 197 -14.65 -15.32 -2.10
CA ILE A 197 -14.77 -14.71 -3.44
C ILE A 197 -15.42 -15.68 -4.43
N LEU A 198 -15.10 -16.99 -4.33
CA LEU A 198 -15.66 -18.00 -5.20
C LEU A 198 -17.19 -18.16 -5.03
N SER A 199 -17.72 -18.03 -3.82
CA SER A 199 -19.18 -18.11 -3.61
C SER A 199 -19.90 -16.93 -4.29
N TYR A 200 -19.35 -15.72 -4.20
CA TYR A 200 -19.87 -14.53 -4.87
C TYR A 200 -19.73 -14.57 -6.39
N LEU A 201 -18.77 -15.33 -6.92
CA LEU A 201 -18.57 -15.50 -8.36
C LEU A 201 -19.80 -16.15 -9.02
N LYS A 202 -20.48 -17.07 -8.33
CA LYS A 202 -21.75 -17.65 -8.81
C LYS A 202 -22.79 -16.57 -9.09
N ASP A 203 -22.89 -15.58 -8.20
CA ASP A 203 -23.82 -14.47 -8.34
C ASP A 203 -23.38 -13.51 -9.45
N TRP A 204 -22.07 -13.26 -9.59
CA TRP A 204 -21.51 -12.41 -10.65
C TRP A 204 -21.64 -13.01 -12.05
N ALA A 205 -21.55 -14.33 -12.19
CA ALA A 205 -21.70 -15.04 -13.46
C ALA A 205 -23.12 -14.90 -14.05
N SER A 206 -24.11 -14.58 -13.22
CA SER A 206 -25.49 -14.35 -13.67
C SER A 206 -25.69 -12.99 -14.37
N LEU A 207 -24.74 -12.06 -14.22
CA LEU A 207 -24.84 -10.70 -14.77
C LEU A 207 -23.92 -10.53 -16.01
N PRO A 208 -24.48 -10.33 -17.22
CA PRO A 208 -23.71 -10.31 -18.47
C PRO A 208 -22.72 -9.15 -18.60
N VAL A 209 -22.90 -8.08 -17.82
CA VAL A 209 -22.02 -6.88 -17.84
C VAL A 209 -20.72 -7.11 -17.06
N LYS A 210 -20.66 -8.13 -16.20
CA LYS A 210 -19.58 -8.36 -15.21
C LYS A 210 -18.64 -9.53 -15.57
N VAL A 211 -18.83 -10.12 -16.76
CA VAL A 211 -18.16 -11.36 -17.20
C VAL A 211 -16.63 -11.20 -17.32
N GLY A 212 -16.12 -10.02 -17.70
CA GLY A 212 -14.68 -9.80 -17.89
C GLY A 212 -13.86 -9.94 -16.60
N ALA A 213 -14.31 -9.29 -15.52
CA ALA A 213 -13.68 -9.41 -14.20
C ALA A 213 -13.84 -10.84 -13.62
N ALA A 214 -15.01 -11.45 -13.83
CA ALA A 214 -15.30 -12.82 -13.39
C ALA A 214 -14.44 -13.89 -14.11
N LEU A 215 -14.07 -13.66 -15.38
CA LEU A 215 -13.20 -14.57 -16.13
C LEU A 215 -11.74 -14.47 -15.69
N MET A 216 -11.29 -13.26 -15.32
CA MET A 216 -9.96 -13.04 -14.76
C MET A 216 -9.85 -13.70 -13.38
N THR A 217 -10.87 -13.55 -12.52
CA THR A 217 -10.90 -14.25 -11.23
C THR A 217 -11.04 -15.77 -11.38
N TRP A 218 -11.81 -16.26 -12.35
CA TRP A 218 -11.88 -17.70 -12.68
C TRP A 218 -10.51 -18.27 -13.09
N ARG A 219 -9.77 -17.54 -13.93
CA ARG A 219 -8.44 -17.94 -14.38
C ARG A 219 -7.44 -18.01 -13.22
N THR A 220 -7.43 -17.01 -12.34
CA THR A 220 -6.50 -16.97 -11.20
C THR A 220 -6.84 -18.01 -10.13
N ILE A 221 -8.14 -18.27 -9.90
CA ILE A 221 -8.59 -19.32 -8.97
C ILE A 221 -8.23 -20.72 -9.49
N ILE A 222 -8.33 -20.97 -10.81
CA ILE A 222 -7.84 -22.23 -11.40
C ILE A 222 -6.33 -22.37 -11.20
N LEU A 223 -5.57 -21.29 -11.35
CA LEU A 223 -4.12 -21.32 -11.12
C LEU A 223 -3.78 -21.55 -9.65
N LEU A 224 -4.55 -20.97 -8.72
CA LEU A 224 -4.45 -21.28 -7.28
C LEU A 224 -4.76 -22.75 -7.00
N HIS A 225 -5.84 -23.29 -7.58
CA HIS A 225 -6.22 -24.70 -7.41
C HIS A 225 -5.17 -25.66 -7.99
N MET A 226 -4.57 -25.32 -9.14
CA MET A 226 -3.46 -26.09 -9.71
C MET A 226 -2.21 -26.01 -8.82
N LYS A 227 -1.92 -24.86 -8.22
CA LYS A 227 -0.76 -24.68 -7.34
C LYS A 227 -0.91 -25.43 -6.02
N VAL A 228 -2.11 -25.42 -5.43
CA VAL A 228 -2.46 -26.20 -4.23
C VAL A 228 -2.37 -27.70 -4.50
N GLN A 229 -2.90 -28.17 -5.64
CA GLN A 229 -2.76 -29.58 -6.01
C GLN A 229 -1.30 -29.98 -6.27
N HIS A 230 -0.49 -29.11 -6.86
CA HIS A 230 0.94 -29.36 -7.01
C HIS A 230 1.66 -29.42 -5.66
N SER A 231 1.36 -28.54 -4.70
CA SER A 231 1.97 -28.59 -3.37
C SER A 231 1.54 -29.82 -2.56
N SER A 232 0.26 -30.21 -2.61
CA SER A 232 -0.24 -31.40 -1.91
C SER A 232 0.30 -32.69 -2.51
N ASN A 233 0.43 -32.76 -3.84
CA ASN A 233 1.05 -33.91 -4.52
C ASN A 233 2.55 -34.02 -4.25
N PHE A 234 3.24 -32.89 -4.05
CA PHE A 234 4.66 -32.88 -3.70
C PHE A 234 4.88 -33.45 -2.28
N ILE A 235 4.05 -33.05 -1.31
CA ILE A 235 4.10 -33.56 0.07
C ILE A 235 3.77 -35.06 0.12
N ALA A 236 2.85 -35.54 -0.72
CA ALA A 236 2.47 -36.95 -0.78
C ALA A 236 3.49 -37.88 -1.45
N GLN A 237 4.44 -37.35 -2.24
CA GLN A 237 5.51 -38.14 -2.87
C GLN A 237 6.79 -38.23 -2.02
N THR A 238 6.92 -37.41 -0.99
CA THR A 238 8.09 -37.37 -0.09
C THR A 238 7.91 -38.13 1.23
N ALA A 239 6.77 -38.80 1.42
CA ALA A 239 6.46 -39.67 2.57
C ALA A 239 6.33 -41.13 2.12
#